data_AF-A0A8S3K6C2-F1
#
_entry.id   AF-A0A8S3K6C2-F1
#
_cell.length_a   1.000
_cell.length_b   1.000
_cell.length_c   1.000
_cell.angle_alpha   90.00
_cell.angle_beta   90.00
_cell.angle_gamma   90.00
#
_symmetry.space_group_name_H-M   'P 1'
#
loop_
_entity.id
_entity.type
_entity.pdbx_description
1 polymer ?
#
loop_
_entity_poly.entity_id
_entity_poly.type
_entity_poly.pdbx_seq_one_letter_code
_entity_poly.pdbx_strand_id
1 'polypeptide(L)'
;MLQYKVLVEQAKFFPGNKIIYLPNPSWGNHTPIMKHAGLDVKSYRYYDPKTCGFDFNGAKEDIEKIPENSIILFHACAHNPTGVDPRPEQWKELSAIVKKRKL
;
A
#
# COMPACT_ATOMS: atom_id res chain seq x y z
N MET A 1 16.63 14.79 0.56
CA MET A 1 15.95 15.93 -0.11
C MET A 1 15.64 15.68 -1.59
N LEU A 2 16.51 15.04 -2.37
CA LEU A 2 16.26 14.76 -3.79
C LEU A 2 15.08 13.79 -4.03
N GLN A 3 15.00 12.69 -3.28
CA GLN A 3 13.97 11.66 -3.46
C GLN A 3 12.54 12.17 -3.18
N TYR A 4 12.41 13.13 -2.27
CA TYR A 4 11.12 13.77 -1.96
C TYR A 4 10.62 14.70 -3.04
N LYS A 5 11.53 15.47 -3.68
CA LYS A 5 11.15 16.32 -4.82
C LYS A 5 10.63 15.47 -5.98
N VAL A 6 11.26 14.32 -6.26
CA VAL A 6 10.82 13.40 -7.32
C VAL A 6 9.40 12.87 -7.04
N LEU A 7 9.12 12.44 -5.81
CA LEU A 7 7.78 11.93 -5.44
C LEU A 7 6.70 13.02 -5.53
N VAL A 8 6.98 14.23 -5.03
CA VAL A 8 6.03 15.36 -5.09
C VAL A 8 5.72 15.71 -6.54
N GLU A 9 6.73 15.81 -7.40
CA GLU A 9 6.51 16.10 -8.82
C GLU A 9 5.74 14.98 -9.51
N GLN A 10 6.10 13.70 -9.30
CA GLN A 10 5.37 12.58 -9.88
C GLN A 10 3.93 12.49 -9.40
N ALA A 11 3.69 12.71 -8.10
CA ALA A 11 2.36 12.70 -7.52
C ALA A 11 1.45 13.77 -8.15
N LYS A 12 1.98 14.95 -8.52
CA LYS A 12 1.21 15.97 -9.26
C LYS A 12 0.68 15.46 -10.59
N PHE A 13 1.50 14.74 -11.36
CA PHE A 13 1.15 14.26 -12.70
C PHE A 13 0.32 12.98 -12.72
N PHE A 14 0.12 12.30 -11.59
CA PHE A 14 -0.74 11.11 -11.55
C PHE A 14 -2.22 11.49 -11.85
N PRO A 15 -2.85 10.97 -12.91
CA PRO A 15 -4.19 11.41 -13.32
C PRO A 15 -5.33 10.74 -12.53
N GLY A 16 -5.03 9.69 -11.75
CA GLY A 16 -6.00 8.95 -10.95
C GLY A 16 -6.31 9.60 -9.59
N ASN A 17 -6.91 8.82 -8.69
CA ASN A 17 -7.23 9.28 -7.35
C ASN A 17 -5.95 9.62 -6.59
N LYS A 18 -5.91 10.81 -5.97
CA LYS A 18 -4.80 11.25 -5.12
C LYS A 18 -4.82 10.59 -3.73
N ILE A 19 -5.24 9.32 -3.66
CA ILE A 19 -5.32 8.55 -2.43
C ILE A 19 -4.36 7.37 -2.54
N ILE A 20 -3.45 7.26 -1.59
CA ILE A 20 -2.55 6.12 -1.44
C ILE A 20 -2.95 5.25 -0.26
N TYR A 21 -2.96 3.94 -0.47
CA TYR A 21 -3.26 2.93 0.54
C TYR A 21 -1.96 2.27 1.04
N LEU A 22 -1.70 2.39 2.34
CA LEU A 22 -0.54 1.82 3.02
C LEU A 22 -0.92 0.57 3.83
N PRO A 23 0.00 -0.39 4.04
CA PRO A 23 -0.27 -1.49 4.97
C PRO A 23 -0.47 -0.94 6.39
N ASN A 24 -1.27 -1.63 7.21
CA ASN A 24 -1.43 -1.31 8.63
C ASN A 24 -0.81 -2.42 9.51
N PRO A 25 0.27 -2.14 10.26
CA PRO A 25 1.06 -0.91 10.27
C PRO A 25 1.98 -0.79 9.03
N SER A 26 2.71 0.32 8.90
CA SER A 26 3.74 0.54 7.87
C SER A 26 4.92 1.35 8.44
N TRP A 27 5.96 1.59 7.65
CA TRP A 27 7.09 2.42 8.04
C TRP A 27 6.63 3.84 8.39
N GLY A 28 7.03 4.33 9.57
CA GLY A 28 6.49 5.57 10.15
C GLY A 28 6.64 6.83 9.29
N ASN A 29 7.59 6.83 8.35
CA ASN A 29 7.77 7.96 7.44
C ASN A 29 6.84 7.92 6.22
N HIS A 30 6.18 6.80 5.88
CA HIS A 30 5.32 6.76 4.69
C HIS A 30 4.21 7.82 4.75
N THR A 31 3.46 7.90 5.85
CA THR A 31 2.37 8.89 5.97
C THR A 31 2.83 10.34 5.79
N PRO A 32 3.83 10.87 6.51
CA PRO A 32 4.25 12.27 6.32
C PRO A 32 4.82 12.53 4.93
N ILE A 33 5.51 11.56 4.32
CA ILE A 33 6.05 11.68 2.96
C ILE A 33 4.92 11.80 1.93
N MET A 34 3.92 10.92 2.00
CA MET A 34 2.80 10.92 1.04
C MET A 34 1.93 12.16 1.18
N LYS A 35 1.66 12.60 2.42
CA LYS A 35 0.96 13.87 2.66
C LYS A 35 1.73 15.06 2.12
N HIS A 36 3.06 15.10 2.30
CA HIS A 36 3.89 16.16 1.72
C HIS A 36 3.86 16.15 0.19
N ALA A 37 3.71 14.98 -0.44
CA ALA A 37 3.51 14.83 -1.88
C ALA A 37 2.11 15.23 -2.38
N GLY A 38 1.21 15.66 -1.50
CA GLY A 38 -0.17 16.04 -1.86
C GLY A 38 -1.11 14.85 -2.04
N LEU A 39 -0.78 13.69 -1.45
CA LEU A 39 -1.63 12.50 -1.46
C LEU A 39 -2.36 12.36 -0.12
N ASP A 40 -3.64 12.02 -0.19
CA ASP A 40 -4.40 11.50 0.94
C ASP A 40 -3.93 10.08 1.27
N VAL A 41 -3.90 9.75 2.56
CA VAL A 41 -3.39 8.46 3.03
C VAL A 41 -4.52 7.68 3.68
N LYS A 42 -4.78 6.49 3.15
CA LYS A 42 -5.62 5.45 3.76
C LYS A 42 -4.79 4.20 4.02
N SER A 43 -5.39 3.21 4.66
CA SER A 43 -4.73 1.95 4.98
C SER A 43 -5.53 0.74 4.55
N TYR A 44 -4.85 -0.38 4.33
CA TYR A 44 -5.43 -1.72 4.22
C TYR A 44 -4.88 -2.63 5.33
N ARG A 45 -5.68 -3.62 5.75
CA ARG A 45 -5.24 -4.63 6.73
C ARG A 45 -3.98 -5.36 6.23
N TYR A 46 -3.01 -5.55 7.12
CA TYR A 46 -1.76 -6.22 6.79
C TYR A 46 -1.31 -7.17 7.89
N TYR A 47 -1.14 -6.71 9.12
CA TYR A 47 -0.67 -7.54 10.22
C TYR A 47 -1.81 -7.97 11.13
N ASP A 48 -1.88 -9.26 11.47
CA ASP A 48 -2.78 -9.78 12.49
C ASP A 48 -2.01 -10.06 13.80
N PRO A 49 -2.24 -9.28 14.87
CA PRO A 49 -1.59 -9.49 16.17
C PRO A 49 -1.90 -10.83 16.83
N LYS A 50 -3.01 -11.50 16.46
CA LYS A 50 -3.38 -12.79 17.05
C LYS A 50 -2.53 -13.94 16.51
N THR A 51 -2.19 -13.86 15.22
CA THR A 51 -1.39 -14.88 14.53
C THR A 51 0.07 -14.48 14.35
N CYS A 52 0.41 -13.21 14.67
CA CYS A 52 1.69 -12.59 14.35
C CYS A 52 2.06 -12.71 12.86
N GLY A 53 1.06 -12.79 11.99
CA GLY A 53 1.19 -13.09 10.58
C GLY A 53 0.58 -12.04 9.67
N PHE A 54 0.66 -12.30 8.36
CA PHE A 54 0.04 -11.46 7.34
C PHE A 54 -1.45 -11.81 7.27
N ASP A 55 -2.32 -10.84 7.58
CA ASP A 55 -3.77 -10.91 7.45
C ASP A 55 -4.17 -10.91 5.97
N PHE A 56 -3.95 -12.04 5.31
CA PHE A 56 -4.16 -12.16 3.88
C PHE A 56 -5.62 -11.97 3.47
N ASN A 57 -6.56 -12.49 4.27
CA ASN A 57 -7.98 -12.36 3.94
C ASN A 57 -8.45 -10.92 4.14
N GLY A 58 -8.06 -10.28 5.24
CA GLY A 58 -8.38 -8.87 5.47
C GLY A 58 -7.75 -7.96 4.42
N ALA A 59 -6.49 -8.21 4.05
CA ALA A 59 -5.82 -7.47 2.96
C ALA A 59 -6.60 -7.57 1.65
N LYS A 60 -7.01 -8.79 1.24
CA LYS A 60 -7.79 -8.98 0.00
C LYS A 60 -9.12 -8.23 0.04
N GLU A 61 -9.89 -8.39 1.11
CA GLU A 61 -11.18 -7.72 1.29
C GLU A 61 -11.08 -6.20 1.19
N ASP A 62 -10.02 -5.61 1.75
CA ASP A 62 -9.80 -4.17 1.70
C ASP A 62 -9.36 -3.73 0.31
N ILE A 63 -8.41 -4.44 -0.31
CA ILE A 63 -7.88 -4.13 -1.64
C ILE A 63 -8.98 -4.21 -2.72
N GLU A 64 -9.89 -5.18 -2.62
CA GLU A 64 -11.03 -5.30 -3.54
C GLU A 64 -11.96 -4.08 -3.49
N LYS A 65 -12.05 -3.41 -2.34
CA LYS A 65 -12.89 -2.23 -2.11
C LYS A 65 -12.19 -0.91 -2.47
N ILE A 66 -10.90 -0.93 -2.77
CA ILE A 66 -10.18 0.27 -3.20
C ILE A 66 -10.83 0.79 -4.50
N PRO A 67 -11.10 2.11 -4.61
CA PRO A 67 -11.60 2.71 -5.85
C PRO A 67 -10.60 2.53 -6.99
N GLU A 68 -11.09 2.26 -8.20
CA GLU A 68 -10.23 2.11 -9.40
C GLU A 68 -9.36 3.37 -9.60
N ASN A 69 -8.16 3.20 -10.18
CA ASN A 69 -7.15 4.24 -10.37
C ASN A 69 -6.65 4.91 -9.07
N SER A 70 -6.72 4.22 -7.92
CA SER A 70 -6.04 4.65 -6.68
C SER A 70 -4.63 4.05 -6.61
N ILE A 71 -3.79 4.58 -5.72
CA ILE A 71 -2.42 4.10 -5.53
C ILE A 71 -2.39 3.11 -4.35
N ILE A 72 -1.70 1.99 -4.50
CA ILE A 72 -1.41 1.08 -3.38
C ILE A 72 0.10 0.93 -3.21
N LEU A 73 0.56 0.97 -1.97
CA LEU A 73 1.96 0.73 -1.62
C LEU A 73 2.12 -0.68 -1.05
N PHE A 74 3.02 -1.43 -1.65
CA PHE A 74 3.50 -2.70 -1.14
C PHE A 74 4.94 -2.58 -0.69
N HIS A 75 5.26 -3.21 0.44
CA HIS A 75 6.64 -3.54 0.75
C HIS A 75 6.98 -4.80 -0.03
N ALA A 76 8.02 -4.76 -0.86
CA ALA A 76 8.40 -5.92 -1.67
C ALA A 76 8.80 -7.12 -0.79
N CYS A 77 9.52 -6.85 0.30
CA CYS A 77 9.90 -7.80 1.34
C CYS A 77 10.38 -7.04 2.59
N ALA A 78 10.72 -7.78 3.64
CA ALA A 78 11.19 -7.28 4.93
C ALA A 78 10.30 -6.15 5.46
N HIS A 79 8.99 -6.43 5.55
CA HIS A 79 8.01 -5.42 5.93
C HIS A 79 8.40 -4.69 7.22
N ASN A 80 8.52 -3.36 7.16
CA ASN A 80 8.80 -2.52 8.32
C ASN A 80 7.45 -1.98 8.83
N PRO A 81 7.06 -2.24 10.09
CA PRO A 81 7.91 -2.68 11.21
C PRO A 81 7.84 -4.17 11.58
N THR A 82 7.00 -4.98 10.94
CA THR A 82 6.61 -6.30 11.48
C THR A 82 7.54 -7.45 11.13
N GLY A 83 8.34 -7.32 10.07
CA GLY A 83 9.16 -8.39 9.48
C GLY A 83 8.36 -9.50 8.78
N VAL A 84 7.05 -9.34 8.63
CA VAL A 84 6.16 -10.36 8.08
C VAL A 84 5.87 -10.07 6.61
N ASP A 85 6.14 -11.03 5.72
CA ASP A 85 5.94 -10.88 4.28
C ASP A 85 4.89 -11.87 3.73
N PRO A 86 4.14 -11.51 2.67
CA PRO A 86 3.28 -12.45 1.96
C PRO A 86 4.10 -13.54 1.27
N ARG A 87 3.55 -14.77 1.24
CA ARG A 87 4.11 -15.88 0.48
C ARG A 87 3.97 -15.65 -1.04
N PRO A 88 4.77 -16.33 -1.88
CA PRO A 88 4.69 -16.19 -3.34
C PRO A 88 3.28 -16.43 -3.92
N GLU A 89 2.52 -17.39 -3.37
CA GLU A 89 1.16 -17.68 -3.82
C GLU A 89 0.20 -16.54 -3.46
N GLN A 90 0.38 -15.92 -2.29
CA GLN A 90 -0.40 -14.77 -1.85
C GLN A 90 -0.10 -13.55 -2.73
N TRP A 91 1.17 -13.33 -3.09
CA TRP A 91 1.55 -12.29 -4.04
C TRP A 91 0.89 -12.45 -5.40
N LYS A 92 0.82 -13.70 -5.91
CA LYS A 92 0.15 -14.00 -7.17
C LYS A 92 -1.34 -13.62 -7.13
N GLU A 93 -2.03 -13.93 -6.03
CA GLU A 93 -3.42 -13.53 -5.84
C GLU A 93 -3.59 -12.01 -5.71
N LEU A 94 -2.78 -11.33 -4.90
CA LEU A 94 -2.83 -9.87 -4.74
C LEU A 94 -2.60 -9.16 -6.08
N SER A 95 -1.62 -9.61 -6.86
CA SER A 95 -1.32 -9.09 -8.20
C SER A 95 -2.52 -9.24 -9.14
N ALA A 96 -3.21 -10.38 -9.11
CA ALA A 96 -4.41 -10.61 -9.91
C ALA A 96 -5.55 -9.65 -9.52
N ILE A 97 -5.75 -9.40 -8.23
CA ILE A 97 -6.76 -8.45 -7.73
C ILE A 97 -6.43 -7.03 -8.19
N VAL A 98 -5.19 -6.56 -7.96
CA VAL A 98 -4.71 -5.23 -8.39
C VAL A 98 -4.96 -5.01 -9.88
N LYS A 99 -4.56 -5.98 -10.72
CA LYS A 99 -4.79 -5.92 -12.16
C LYS A 99 -6.28 -5.87 -12.52
N LYS A 100 -7.11 -6.70 -11.88
CA LYS A 100 -8.57 -6.73 -12.11
C LYS A 100 -9.26 -5.43 -11.71
N ARG A 101 -8.82 -4.82 -10.60
CA ARG A 101 -9.38 -3.58 -10.04
C ARG A 101 -8.80 -2.31 -10.65
N LYS A 102 -7.84 -2.43 -11.58
CA LYS A 102 -7.15 -1.28 -12.21
C LYS A 102 -6.57 -0.33 -11.16
N LEU A 103 -5.89 -0.92 -10.18
CA LEU A 103 -5.09 -0.21 -9.19
C LEU A 103 -3.65 -0.06 -9.68
#